data_AF-A0A9N6ZFI5-F1
#
_entry.id   AF-A0A9N6ZFI5-F1
#
_cell.length_a   1.000
_cell.length_b   1.000
_cell.length_c   1.000
_cell.angle_alpha   90.00
_cell.angle_beta   90.00
_cell.angle_gamma   90.00
#
_symmetry.space_group_name_H-M   'P 1'
#
loop_
_entity.id
_entity.type
_entity.pdbx_description
1 polymer ?
#
loop_
_entity_poly.entity_id
_entity_poly.type
_entity_poly.pdbx_seq_one_letter_code
_entity_poly.pdbx_strand_id
1 'polypeptide(L)'
;MFIKFSFSIFLFFCFIESSHSWDQSELEIFDLAEEVGQNFYDVLEVSQNCSQSDIRRAYRKLSLQLHPDKNDASDAEVRFRQLVGIYEILRDGSKRSRYDQVLVDGLPDWRQPLYYYRRVRKMGMFELSIWLFIFITIGQYAVAWASYFEKKLAVEELVSSKLKKMQKKIKKKKAHEIDMQEQIEQFLTKPSYKNTLPFQLFNCIIALPYLYGWIQNFLEERKREKEEEKEREREEAEELEREREEMEQERERKKYRKKRAAPPPEIRDDPVECILDAVDEPLSQQEATVKPKRLNTGMWTDDDLNDLAKFMKKYPTGTTERWEKIAEALNRSIGEVTHFAKKVKNQGFKPPSENESQEEHMSEEEKAEKKKEKTRGGKNLKSIAEPENEEKGEVQIPGSTGWSQKQQKSLETALSIYTKGSSERWERIAKAVPDKTKEECMLRVKYLSDLVKKKKQSEEEMKSNEQITEEPSKIEDRR
;
A
#
# COMPACT_ATOMS: atom_id res chain seq x y z
N MET A 1 26.06 28.56 12.88
CA MET A 1 24.87 28.87 13.71
C MET A 1 24.14 30.12 13.21
N PHE A 2 24.84 31.26 13.04
CA PHE A 2 24.29 32.53 12.51
C PHE A 2 23.35 32.42 11.30
N ILE A 3 23.71 31.68 10.25
CA ILE A 3 22.89 31.55 9.03
C ILE A 3 21.49 30.97 9.32
N LYS A 4 21.39 29.99 10.24
CA LYS A 4 20.09 29.40 10.63
C LYS A 4 19.24 30.37 11.45
N PHE A 5 19.87 31.19 12.28
CA PHE A 5 19.20 32.23 13.08
C PHE A 5 18.70 33.37 12.17
N SER A 6 19.54 33.82 11.24
CA SER A 6 19.20 34.86 10.25
C SER A 6 18.06 34.41 9.31
N PHE A 7 18.06 33.17 8.83
CA PHE A 7 16.97 32.65 8.00
C PHE A 7 15.65 32.49 8.77
N SER A 8 15.71 32.11 10.05
CA SER A 8 14.51 32.03 10.90
C SER A 8 13.94 33.41 11.26
N ILE A 9 14.80 34.42 11.42
CA ILE A 9 14.39 35.83 11.59
C ILE A 9 13.80 36.36 10.27
N PHE A 10 14.42 36.06 9.13
CA PHE A 10 13.90 36.45 7.82
C PHE A 10 12.50 35.88 7.57
N LEU A 11 12.28 34.59 7.82
CA LEU A 11 10.94 33.98 7.73
C LEU A 11 9.93 34.58 8.73
N PHE A 12 10.38 34.93 9.95
CA PHE A 12 9.53 35.62 10.93
C PHE A 12 9.15 37.03 10.46
N PHE A 13 10.08 37.77 9.84
CA PHE A 13 9.81 39.08 9.24
C PHE A 13 8.94 39.00 7.98
N CYS A 14 9.08 37.98 7.13
CA CYS A 14 8.15 37.75 6.01
C CYS A 14 6.72 37.40 6.46
N PHE A 15 6.53 36.88 7.69
CA PHE A 15 5.21 36.75 8.32
C PHE A 15 4.72 38.04 9.00
N ILE A 16 5.59 39.04 9.18
CA ILE A 16 5.31 40.35 9.79
C ILE A 16 5.16 41.46 8.74
N GLU A 17 5.48 41.20 7.46
CA GLU A 17 5.09 42.07 6.34
C GLU A 17 3.57 42.02 6.11
N SER A 18 2.88 42.73 7.00
CA SER A 18 1.59 43.39 6.78
C SER A 18 0.52 42.52 6.13
N SER A 19 0.01 41.56 6.90
CA SER A 19 -1.42 41.27 6.85
C SER A 19 -2.20 42.52 7.30
N HIS A 20 -2.32 43.51 6.41
CA HIS A 20 -3.14 44.69 6.61
C HIS A 20 -4.61 44.25 6.51
N SER A 21 -5.12 43.74 7.63
CA SER A 21 -6.54 43.45 7.79
C SER A 21 -7.31 44.76 7.71
N TRP A 22 -8.39 44.79 6.91
CA TRP A 22 -9.27 45.94 6.87
C TRP A 22 -9.73 46.33 8.27
N ASP A 23 -9.58 47.61 8.58
CA ASP A 23 -10.02 48.18 9.85
C ASP A 23 -11.56 48.26 9.88
N GLN A 24 -12.16 48.27 11.07
CA GLN A 24 -13.61 48.40 11.24
C GLN A 24 -14.14 49.65 10.54
N SER A 25 -13.37 50.74 10.58
CA SER A 25 -13.71 52.00 9.92
C SER A 25 -13.58 51.97 8.39
N GLU A 26 -12.84 51.02 7.82
CA GLU A 26 -12.77 50.79 6.37
C GLU A 26 -13.98 49.96 5.90
N LEU A 27 -14.38 48.95 6.68
CA LEU A 27 -15.59 48.17 6.43
C LEU A 27 -16.85 49.07 6.43
N GLU A 28 -16.97 49.99 7.40
CA GLU A 28 -18.04 51.00 7.43
C GLU A 28 -18.09 51.85 6.15
N ILE A 29 -16.93 52.24 5.60
CA ILE A 29 -16.84 53.00 4.36
C ILE A 29 -17.28 52.13 3.17
N PHE A 30 -16.87 50.87 3.13
CA PHE A 30 -17.22 49.97 2.02
C PHE A 30 -18.71 49.58 2.03
N ASP A 31 -19.27 49.26 3.20
CA ASP A 31 -20.71 48.99 3.37
C ASP A 31 -21.54 50.18 2.90
N LEU A 32 -21.22 51.41 3.33
CA LEU A 32 -21.99 52.59 2.93
C LEU A 32 -21.78 52.95 1.44
N ALA A 33 -20.57 52.77 0.90
CA ALA A 33 -20.32 52.99 -0.52
C ALA A 33 -21.10 52.02 -1.41
N GLU A 34 -21.24 50.75 -0.99
CA GLU A 34 -22.08 49.75 -1.65
C GLU A 34 -23.58 50.08 -1.53
N GLU A 35 -24.04 50.52 -0.35
CA GLU A 35 -25.46 50.89 -0.12
C GLU A 35 -25.90 52.12 -0.92
N VAL A 36 -25.04 53.15 -0.99
CA VAL A 36 -25.35 54.42 -1.66
C VAL A 36 -25.15 54.33 -3.18
N GLY A 37 -24.16 53.59 -3.66
CA GLY A 37 -23.88 53.39 -5.09
C GLY A 37 -23.51 54.67 -5.86
N GLN A 38 -23.21 55.77 -5.16
CA GLN A 38 -22.88 57.08 -5.71
C GLN A 38 -21.74 57.72 -4.92
N ASN A 39 -21.10 58.74 -5.50
CA ASN A 39 -20.04 59.48 -4.82
C ASN A 39 -20.61 60.32 -3.67
N PHE A 40 -20.06 60.18 -2.47
CA PHE A 40 -20.48 60.89 -1.27
C PHE A 40 -20.41 62.42 -1.40
N TYR A 41 -19.48 62.93 -2.21
CA TYR A 41 -19.38 64.37 -2.51
C TYR A 41 -20.53 64.85 -3.39
N ASP A 42 -20.96 64.05 -4.37
CA ASP A 42 -22.08 64.36 -5.26
C ASP A 42 -23.41 64.34 -4.49
N VAL A 43 -23.60 63.36 -3.60
CA VAL A 43 -24.79 63.28 -2.71
C VAL A 43 -24.89 64.49 -1.76
N LEU A 44 -23.76 65.07 -1.35
CA LEU A 44 -23.72 66.31 -0.57
C LEU A 44 -23.76 67.60 -1.41
N GLU A 45 -23.81 67.53 -2.74
CA GLU A 45 -23.71 68.67 -3.66
C GLU A 45 -22.42 69.53 -3.46
N VAL A 46 -21.28 68.90 -3.11
CA VAL A 46 -20.00 69.59 -2.85
C VAL A 46 -18.86 69.05 -3.71
N SER A 47 -17.85 69.88 -3.97
CA SER A 47 -16.60 69.43 -4.62
C SER A 47 -15.78 68.52 -3.70
N GLN A 48 -15.10 67.51 -4.26
CA GLN A 48 -14.14 66.68 -3.52
C GLN A 48 -13.03 67.48 -2.82
N ASN A 49 -12.69 68.68 -3.31
CA ASN A 49 -11.71 69.58 -2.70
C ASN A 49 -12.30 70.52 -1.62
N CYS A 50 -13.55 70.33 -1.20
CA CYS A 50 -14.23 71.23 -0.26
C CYS A 50 -13.68 71.17 1.17
N SER A 51 -13.86 72.26 1.92
CA SER A 51 -13.44 72.37 3.31
C SER A 51 -14.40 71.64 4.26
N GLN A 52 -13.91 71.27 5.45
CA GLN A 52 -14.75 70.69 6.50
C GLN A 52 -15.92 71.59 6.94
N SER A 53 -15.79 72.91 6.77
CA SER A 53 -16.87 73.89 6.98
C SER A 53 -17.99 73.76 5.95
N ASP A 54 -17.66 73.44 4.70
CA ASP A 54 -18.62 73.34 3.59
C ASP A 54 -19.42 72.05 3.68
N ILE A 55 -18.76 70.93 3.98
CA ILE A 55 -19.40 69.63 4.30
C ILE A 55 -20.43 69.81 5.41
N ARG A 56 -20.07 70.49 6.51
CA ARG A 56 -21.00 70.81 7.61
C ARG A 56 -22.15 71.72 7.20
N ARG A 57 -21.95 72.62 6.23
CA ARG A 57 -23.00 73.52 5.71
C ARG A 57 -23.98 72.75 4.82
N ALA A 58 -23.47 71.95 3.89
CA ALA A 58 -24.23 71.10 2.99
C ALA A 58 -25.06 70.08 3.77
N TYR A 59 -24.44 69.35 4.71
CA TYR A 59 -25.13 68.40 5.59
C TYR A 59 -26.31 69.04 6.32
N ARG A 60 -26.15 70.24 6.91
CA ARG A 60 -27.26 70.94 7.59
C ARG A 60 -28.39 71.34 6.63
N LYS A 61 -28.07 71.78 5.41
CA LYS A 61 -29.07 72.11 4.37
C LYS A 61 -29.87 70.86 4.00
N LEU A 62 -29.19 69.77 3.65
CA LEU A 62 -29.81 68.51 3.22
C LEU A 62 -30.55 67.82 4.36
N SER A 63 -30.04 67.86 5.59
CA SER A 63 -30.71 67.28 6.77
C SER A 63 -32.08 67.88 7.01
N LEU A 64 -32.26 69.19 6.77
CA LEU A 64 -33.57 69.85 6.91
C LEU A 64 -34.55 69.51 5.79
N GLN A 65 -34.05 69.12 4.61
CA GLN A 65 -34.84 68.74 3.44
C GLN A 65 -35.22 67.25 3.45
N LEU A 66 -34.32 66.39 3.92
CA LEU A 66 -34.48 64.93 3.94
C LEU A 66 -34.97 64.38 5.30
N HIS A 67 -35.25 65.24 6.29
CA HIS A 67 -35.74 64.81 7.59
C HIS A 67 -37.07 64.04 7.47
N PRO A 68 -37.23 62.85 8.07
CA PRO A 68 -38.44 62.03 7.90
C PRO A 68 -39.73 62.69 8.42
N ASP A 69 -39.64 63.61 9.39
CA ASP A 69 -40.77 64.43 9.89
C ASP A 69 -41.21 65.56 8.93
N LYS A 70 -40.44 65.81 7.86
CA LYS A 70 -40.69 66.89 6.89
C LYS A 70 -40.85 66.41 5.44
N ASN A 71 -40.57 65.14 5.20
CA ASN A 71 -40.54 64.54 3.87
C ASN A 71 -41.25 63.18 3.94
N ASP A 72 -42.50 63.16 3.47
CA ASP A 72 -43.40 61.98 3.55
C ASP A 72 -43.04 60.85 2.56
N ALA A 73 -41.89 60.93 1.88
CA ALA A 73 -41.43 59.89 0.97
C ALA A 73 -41.07 58.59 1.73
N SER A 74 -41.44 57.43 1.17
CA SER A 74 -41.11 56.10 1.71
C SER A 74 -39.61 55.91 2.01
N ASP A 75 -38.78 56.54 1.20
CA ASP A 75 -37.32 56.40 1.25
C ASP A 75 -36.66 57.45 2.16
N ALA A 76 -37.42 58.37 2.77
CA ALA A 76 -36.86 59.50 3.52
C ALA A 76 -35.99 59.05 4.69
N GLU A 77 -36.42 58.03 5.44
CA GLU A 77 -35.63 57.47 6.55
C GLU A 77 -34.30 56.87 6.06
N VAL A 78 -34.33 56.13 4.94
CA VAL A 78 -33.15 55.48 4.34
C VAL A 78 -32.16 56.55 3.85
N ARG A 79 -32.64 57.53 3.07
CA ARG A 79 -31.80 58.63 2.56
C ARG A 79 -31.25 59.50 3.68
N PHE A 80 -32.02 59.73 4.74
CA PHE A 80 -31.53 60.45 5.93
C PHE A 80 -30.44 59.66 6.66
N ARG A 81 -30.61 58.34 6.85
CA ARG A 81 -29.58 57.46 7.43
C ARG A 81 -28.29 57.45 6.60
N GLN A 82 -28.41 57.35 5.29
CA GLN A 82 -27.28 57.44 4.36
C GLN A 82 -26.58 58.80 4.43
N LEU A 83 -27.35 59.91 4.47
CA LEU A 83 -26.80 61.27 4.63
C LEU A 83 -25.99 61.42 5.94
N VAL A 84 -26.47 60.84 7.05
CA VAL A 84 -25.76 60.83 8.33
C VAL A 84 -24.44 60.06 8.20
N GLY A 85 -24.45 58.84 7.66
CA GLY A 85 -23.24 58.03 7.46
C GLY A 85 -22.21 58.71 6.54
N ILE A 86 -22.67 59.32 5.43
CA ILE A 86 -21.84 60.09 4.49
C ILE A 86 -21.17 61.25 5.21
N TYR A 87 -21.92 61.98 6.04
CA TYR A 87 -21.39 63.08 6.83
C TYR A 87 -20.36 62.60 7.86
N GLU A 88 -20.58 61.47 8.54
CA GLU A 88 -19.62 60.93 9.51
C GLU A 88 -18.29 60.51 8.86
N ILE A 89 -18.33 59.88 7.69
CA ILE A 89 -17.13 59.52 6.92
C ILE A 89 -16.38 60.77 6.44
N LEU A 90 -17.08 61.72 5.81
CA LEU A 90 -16.44 62.91 5.23
C LEU A 90 -16.00 63.95 6.28
N ARG A 91 -16.60 63.94 7.48
CA ARG A 91 -16.24 64.81 8.61
C ARG A 91 -14.85 64.47 9.19
N ASP A 92 -14.50 63.19 9.24
CA ASP A 92 -13.21 62.73 9.75
C ASP A 92 -12.17 62.74 8.61
N GLY A 93 -11.04 63.40 8.83
CA GLY A 93 -9.95 63.46 7.85
C GLY A 93 -9.37 62.08 7.52
N SER A 94 -9.34 61.16 8.49
CA SER A 94 -8.81 59.81 8.29
C SER A 94 -9.78 58.93 7.49
N LYS A 95 -11.09 58.94 7.82
CA LYS A 95 -12.10 58.21 7.04
C LYS A 95 -12.27 58.81 5.63
N ARG A 96 -12.25 60.14 5.49
CA ARG A 96 -12.26 60.82 4.19
C ARG A 96 -11.09 60.39 3.31
N SER A 97 -9.85 60.39 3.84
CA SER A 97 -8.68 59.96 3.07
C SER A 97 -8.74 58.50 2.61
N ARG A 98 -9.35 57.61 3.41
CA ARG A 98 -9.60 56.21 3.04
C ARG A 98 -10.68 56.11 1.94
N TYR A 99 -11.75 56.89 2.03
CA TYR A 99 -12.75 56.97 0.97
C TYR A 99 -12.20 57.54 -0.35
N ASP A 100 -11.34 58.56 -0.27
CA ASP A 100 -10.65 59.11 -1.45
C ASP A 100 -9.73 58.07 -2.12
N GLN A 101 -9.12 57.14 -1.36
CA GLN A 101 -8.40 55.99 -1.92
C GLN A 101 -9.35 55.01 -2.63
N VAL A 102 -10.50 54.68 -2.04
CA VAL A 102 -11.54 53.83 -2.67
C VAL A 102 -12.06 54.42 -3.99
N LEU A 103 -12.15 55.75 -4.10
CA LEU A 103 -12.52 56.42 -5.35
C LEU A 103 -11.47 56.28 -6.46
N VAL A 104 -10.19 56.07 -6.12
CA VAL A 104 -9.09 55.90 -7.07
C VAL A 104 -8.87 54.43 -7.43
N ASP A 105 -8.78 53.56 -6.42
CA ASP A 105 -8.48 52.13 -6.58
C ASP A 105 -9.70 51.28 -6.92
N GLY A 106 -10.90 51.82 -6.68
CA GLY A 106 -12.19 51.12 -6.77
C GLY A 106 -12.57 50.40 -5.48
N LEU A 107 -13.87 50.07 -5.35
CA LEU A 107 -14.37 49.30 -4.20
C LEU A 107 -13.80 47.87 -4.24
N PRO A 108 -13.13 47.38 -3.17
CA PRO A 108 -12.65 46.01 -3.15
C PRO A 108 -13.81 45.01 -3.13
N ASP A 109 -13.66 43.86 -3.81
CA ASP A 109 -14.66 42.75 -3.83
C ASP A 109 -14.75 42.02 -2.46
N TRP A 110 -14.86 42.73 -1.35
CA TRP A 110 -14.66 42.20 0.01
C TRP A 110 -15.76 41.24 0.48
N ARG A 111 -17.00 41.44 0.02
CA ARG A 111 -18.19 40.73 0.50
C ARG A 111 -18.62 39.54 -0.37
N GLN A 112 -18.13 39.45 -1.61
CA GLN A 112 -18.61 38.45 -2.56
C GLN A 112 -18.02 37.06 -2.32
N PRO A 113 -18.80 35.97 -2.27
CA PRO A 113 -18.26 34.60 -2.30
C PRO A 113 -17.38 34.32 -3.55
N LEU A 114 -17.64 35.06 -4.64
CA LEU A 114 -16.84 35.08 -5.86
C LEU A 114 -15.40 35.60 -5.65
N TYR A 115 -15.11 36.35 -4.58
CA TYR A 115 -13.75 36.77 -4.19
C TYR A 115 -12.84 35.55 -4.00
N TYR A 116 -13.29 34.58 -3.20
CA TYR A 116 -12.57 33.33 -2.98
C TYR A 116 -12.43 32.55 -4.29
N TYR A 117 -13.49 32.40 -5.08
CA TYR A 117 -13.39 31.71 -6.38
C TYR A 117 -12.44 32.40 -7.38
N ARG A 118 -12.42 33.73 -7.44
CA ARG A 118 -11.56 34.51 -8.35
C ARG A 118 -10.11 34.54 -7.88
N ARG A 119 -9.87 34.56 -6.57
CA ARG A 119 -8.53 34.50 -5.95
C ARG A 119 -7.94 33.08 -5.99
N VAL A 120 -8.72 32.05 -5.64
CA VAL A 120 -8.30 30.64 -5.74
C VAL A 120 -7.97 30.25 -7.18
N ARG A 121 -8.70 30.76 -8.19
CA ARG A 121 -8.35 30.57 -9.61
C ARG A 121 -7.04 31.26 -10.03
N LYS A 122 -6.57 32.25 -9.27
CA LYS A 122 -5.28 32.92 -9.46
C LYS A 122 -4.18 32.41 -8.50
N MET A 123 -4.45 31.39 -7.67
CA MET A 123 -3.41 30.75 -6.88
C MET A 123 -2.40 30.10 -7.83
N GLY A 124 -1.15 30.55 -7.77
CA GLY A 124 -0.06 29.93 -8.50
C GLY A 124 0.15 28.48 -8.04
N MET A 125 0.86 27.69 -8.86
CA MET A 125 1.20 26.30 -8.55
C MET A 125 1.86 26.13 -7.16
N PHE A 126 2.56 27.17 -6.69
CA PHE A 126 3.18 27.22 -5.37
C PHE A 126 2.15 27.22 -4.22
N GLU A 127 1.14 28.09 -4.26
CA GLU A 127 0.07 28.15 -3.25
C GLU A 127 -0.70 26.83 -3.17
N LEU A 128 -1.07 26.28 -4.33
CA LEU A 128 -1.72 24.97 -4.41
C LEU A 128 -0.82 23.85 -3.88
N SER A 129 0.49 23.92 -4.09
CA SER A 129 1.46 22.97 -3.54
C SER A 129 1.57 23.08 -2.01
N ILE A 130 1.55 24.28 -1.43
CA ILE A 130 1.52 24.48 0.03
C ILE A 130 0.24 23.86 0.63
N TRP A 131 -0.93 24.17 0.08
CA TRP A 131 -2.18 23.60 0.55
C TRP A 131 -2.22 22.08 0.42
N LEU A 132 -1.79 21.54 -0.73
CA LEU A 132 -1.68 20.10 -0.95
C LEU A 132 -0.72 19.45 0.06
N PHE A 133 0.43 20.06 0.33
CA PHE A 133 1.40 19.57 1.31
C PHE A 133 0.84 19.55 2.74
N ILE A 134 0.08 20.58 3.12
CA ILE A 134 -0.65 20.63 4.41
C ILE A 134 -1.68 19.50 4.48
N PHE A 135 -2.52 19.33 3.44
CA PHE A 135 -3.52 18.26 3.40
C PHE A 135 -2.89 16.85 3.45
N ILE A 136 -1.80 16.61 2.72
CA ILE A 136 -1.06 15.33 2.75
C ILE A 136 -0.47 15.11 4.15
N THR A 137 0.09 16.15 4.79
CA THR A 137 0.65 16.07 6.15
C THR A 137 -0.42 15.70 7.17
N ILE A 138 -1.61 16.31 7.10
CA ILE A 138 -2.76 15.97 7.95
C ILE A 138 -3.23 14.54 7.68
N GLY A 139 -3.32 14.15 6.41
CA GLY A 139 -3.70 12.78 6.00
C GLY A 139 -2.75 11.72 6.52
N GLN A 140 -1.43 11.94 6.43
CA GLN A 140 -0.43 11.04 7.02
C GLN A 140 -0.56 10.92 8.54
N TYR A 141 -0.78 12.04 9.24
CA TYR A 141 -1.00 12.01 10.68
C TYR A 141 -2.26 11.20 11.05
N ALA A 142 -3.34 11.38 10.31
CA ALA A 142 -4.57 10.59 10.48
C ALA A 142 -4.34 9.09 10.22
N VAL A 143 -3.57 8.71 9.19
CA VAL A 143 -3.19 7.30 8.92
C VAL A 143 -2.31 6.73 10.02
N ALA A 144 -1.36 7.50 10.56
CA ALA A 144 -0.54 7.07 11.69
C ALA A 144 -1.39 6.82 12.95
N TRP A 145 -2.39 7.66 13.20
CA TRP A 145 -3.40 7.43 14.24
C TRP A 145 -4.30 6.22 13.97
N ALA A 146 -4.74 6.00 12.73
CA ALA A 146 -5.52 4.83 12.36
C ALA A 146 -4.76 3.53 12.64
N SER A 147 -3.48 3.44 12.25
CA SER A 147 -2.63 2.28 12.55
C SER A 147 -2.39 2.09 14.05
N TYR A 148 -2.27 3.19 14.82
CA TYR A 148 -2.20 3.11 16.28
C TYR A 148 -3.50 2.55 16.89
N PHE A 149 -4.68 3.01 16.43
CA PHE A 149 -5.96 2.49 16.90
C PHE A 149 -6.16 1.01 16.54
N GLU A 150 -5.80 0.59 15.33
CA GLU A 150 -5.83 -0.81 14.91
C GLU A 150 -4.97 -1.70 15.81
N LYS A 151 -3.71 -1.30 16.06
CA LYS A 151 -2.80 -2.01 16.97
C LYS A 151 -3.35 -2.06 18.40
N LYS A 152 -3.91 -0.96 18.90
CA LYS A 152 -4.52 -0.89 20.24
C LYS A 152 -5.68 -1.88 20.37
N LEU A 153 -6.60 -1.90 19.40
CA LEU A 153 -7.74 -2.82 19.38
C LEU A 153 -7.30 -4.29 19.30
N ALA A 154 -6.33 -4.61 18.43
CA ALA A 154 -5.78 -5.96 18.32
C ALA A 154 -5.10 -6.43 19.62
N VAL A 155 -4.40 -5.53 20.32
CA VAL A 155 -3.81 -5.85 21.63
C VAL A 155 -4.91 -6.01 22.70
N GLU A 156 -5.96 -5.20 22.72
CA GLU A 156 -7.11 -5.39 23.62
C GLU A 156 -7.83 -6.74 23.40
N GLU A 157 -7.92 -7.23 22.16
CA GLU A 157 -8.44 -8.57 21.86
C GLU A 157 -7.50 -9.69 22.34
N LEU A 158 -6.19 -9.54 22.13
CA LEU A 158 -5.18 -10.48 22.64
C LEU A 158 -5.12 -10.50 24.17
N VAL A 159 -5.23 -9.34 24.82
CA VAL A 159 -5.32 -9.20 26.28
C VAL A 159 -6.59 -9.87 26.76
N SER A 160 -7.77 -9.49 26.26
CA SER A 160 -9.05 -10.04 26.74
C SER A 160 -9.21 -11.54 26.49
N SER A 161 -8.66 -12.08 25.38
CA SER A 161 -8.63 -13.52 25.12
C SER A 161 -7.63 -14.27 26.02
N LYS A 162 -6.47 -13.69 26.33
CA LYS A 162 -5.55 -14.19 27.37
C LYS A 162 -6.17 -14.08 28.77
N LEU A 163 -6.87 -13.00 29.09
CA LEU A 163 -7.58 -12.77 30.35
C LEU A 163 -8.68 -13.80 30.56
N LYS A 164 -9.49 -14.11 29.53
CA LYS A 164 -10.50 -15.20 29.58
C LYS A 164 -9.84 -16.57 29.82
N LYS A 165 -8.68 -16.85 29.22
CA LYS A 165 -7.90 -18.09 29.46
C LYS A 165 -7.29 -18.12 30.88
N MET A 166 -6.86 -16.97 31.40
CA MET A 166 -6.24 -16.81 32.73
C MET A 166 -7.26 -16.74 33.87
N GLN A 167 -8.45 -16.19 33.67
CA GLN A 167 -9.55 -16.18 34.65
C GLN A 167 -10.01 -17.60 35.01
N LYS A 168 -9.86 -18.56 34.08
CA LYS A 168 -10.05 -20.00 34.36
C LYS A 168 -8.98 -20.61 35.29
N LYS A 169 -7.90 -19.89 35.59
CA LYS A 169 -6.79 -20.29 36.47
C LYS A 169 -6.52 -19.31 37.63
N ILE A 170 -7.18 -18.14 37.69
CA ILE A 170 -6.82 -17.04 38.60
C ILE A 170 -8.01 -16.61 39.45
N LYS A 171 -8.13 -17.26 40.62
CA LYS A 171 -8.81 -16.70 41.81
C LYS A 171 -7.82 -15.96 42.74
N LYS A 172 -6.57 -15.79 42.30
CA LYS A 172 -5.43 -15.14 42.99
C LYS A 172 -4.47 -14.50 41.96
N LYS A 173 -4.62 -13.20 41.65
CA LYS A 173 -3.62 -12.25 41.09
C LYS A 173 -4.33 -11.02 40.50
N LYS A 174 -4.65 -10.01 41.34
CA LYS A 174 -4.98 -8.65 40.87
C LYS A 174 -3.73 -7.78 40.61
N ALA A 175 -2.57 -8.14 41.19
CA ALA A 175 -1.33 -7.38 41.05
C ALA A 175 -0.62 -7.54 39.70
N HIS A 176 -0.76 -8.69 39.03
CA HIS A 176 -0.10 -8.98 37.75
C HIS A 176 -0.82 -8.33 36.54
N GLU A 177 -2.07 -7.91 36.73
CA GLU A 177 -2.91 -7.30 35.69
C GLU A 177 -2.47 -5.86 35.39
N ILE A 178 -1.87 -5.17 36.38
CA ILE A 178 -1.39 -3.79 36.27
C ILE A 178 -0.08 -3.73 35.46
N ASP A 179 0.91 -4.56 35.83
CA ASP A 179 2.23 -4.66 35.16
C ASP A 179 2.12 -5.04 33.67
N MET A 180 1.20 -5.95 33.32
CA MET A 180 0.99 -6.32 31.91
C MET A 180 0.41 -5.17 31.09
N GLN A 181 -0.43 -4.32 31.69
CA GLN A 181 -1.01 -3.16 31.04
C GLN A 181 0.04 -2.08 30.76
N GLU A 182 0.95 -1.85 31.70
CA GLU A 182 2.03 -0.87 31.61
C GLU A 182 3.04 -1.23 30.51
N GLN A 183 3.42 -2.51 30.41
CA GLN A 183 4.26 -3.03 29.31
C GLN A 183 3.57 -2.89 27.93
N ILE A 184 2.23 -3.02 27.89
CA ILE A 184 1.45 -2.87 26.65
C ILE A 184 1.40 -1.41 26.19
N GLU A 185 1.20 -0.45 27.09
CA GLU A 185 1.27 0.97 26.75
C GLU A 185 2.67 1.38 26.26
N GLN A 186 3.73 0.72 26.77
CA GLN A 186 5.10 0.96 26.34
C GLN A 186 5.39 0.41 24.93
N PHE A 187 4.79 -0.72 24.55
CA PHE A 187 4.85 -1.25 23.16
C PHE A 187 3.98 -0.44 22.17
N LEU A 188 2.86 0.12 22.62
CA LEU A 188 1.97 0.97 21.82
C LEU A 188 2.48 2.42 21.74
N THR A 189 3.59 2.62 21.03
CA THR A 189 4.14 3.96 20.78
C THR A 189 3.11 4.87 20.09
N LYS A 190 2.72 5.94 20.79
CA LYS A 190 1.75 6.94 20.30
C LYS A 190 2.33 7.69 19.10
N PRO A 191 1.54 7.96 18.04
CA PRO A 191 2.03 8.64 16.84
C PRO A 191 2.44 10.09 17.16
N SER A 192 3.75 10.33 17.11
CA SER A 192 4.34 11.64 17.40
C SER A 192 4.24 12.59 16.22
N TYR A 193 3.90 13.86 16.49
CA TYR A 193 3.89 14.93 15.48
C TYR A 193 5.26 15.10 14.78
N LYS A 194 6.36 14.73 15.46
CA LYS A 194 7.73 14.73 14.90
C LYS A 194 7.93 13.76 13.72
N ASN A 195 7.00 12.81 13.52
CA ASN A 195 7.03 11.85 12.41
C ASN A 195 6.20 12.31 11.20
N THR A 196 5.73 13.57 11.18
CA THR A 196 5.03 14.15 10.03
C THR A 196 6.00 14.73 9.00
N LEU A 197 5.58 14.79 7.74
CA LEU A 197 6.35 15.27 6.59
C LEU A 197 7.23 16.52 6.81
N PRO A 198 6.76 17.62 7.44
CA PRO A 198 7.58 18.82 7.65
C PRO A 198 8.85 18.55 8.47
N PHE A 199 8.71 17.76 9.54
CA PHE A 199 9.83 17.40 10.41
C PHE A 199 10.70 16.30 9.79
N GLN A 200 10.10 15.35 9.06
CA GLN A 200 10.86 14.34 8.32
C GLN A 200 11.74 14.97 7.24
N LEU A 201 11.19 15.86 6.41
CA LEU A 201 11.96 16.57 5.38
C LEU A 201 13.07 17.44 5.99
N PHE A 202 12.79 18.15 7.08
CA PHE A 202 13.80 18.92 7.80
C PHE A 202 14.94 18.05 8.36
N ASN A 203 14.61 16.90 8.94
CA ASN A 203 15.60 15.94 9.44
C ASN A 203 16.40 15.31 8.28
N CYS A 204 15.77 14.99 7.15
CA CYS A 204 16.45 14.52 5.95
C CYS A 204 17.44 15.55 5.41
N ILE A 205 17.06 16.84 5.34
CA ILE A 205 17.95 17.94 4.91
C ILE A 205 19.17 18.06 5.85
N ILE A 206 18.98 17.89 7.16
CA ILE A 206 20.09 17.87 8.12
C ILE A 206 20.95 16.61 7.98
N ALA A 207 20.37 15.48 7.57
CA ALA A 207 21.08 14.22 7.35
C ALA A 207 21.87 14.18 6.03
N LEU A 208 21.56 15.02 5.03
CA LEU A 208 22.21 15.02 3.70
C LEU A 208 23.75 15.03 3.74
N PRO A 209 24.45 15.82 4.58
CA PRO A 209 25.91 15.79 4.63
C PRO A 209 26.46 14.46 5.16
N TYR A 210 25.79 13.85 6.14
CA TYR A 210 26.14 12.54 6.68
C TYR A 210 25.88 11.43 5.66
N LEU A 211 24.75 11.51 4.95
CA LEU A 211 24.41 10.60 3.85
C LEU A 211 25.44 10.69 2.73
N TYR A 212 25.87 11.90 2.35
CA TYR A 212 26.90 12.11 1.34
C TYR A 212 28.24 11.47 1.78
N GLY A 213 28.68 11.71 3.02
CA GLY A 213 29.89 11.06 3.56
C GLY A 213 29.78 9.53 3.57
N TRP A 214 28.64 8.98 3.96
CA TRP A 214 28.39 7.54 3.91
C TRP A 214 28.43 6.98 2.48
N ILE A 215 27.83 7.68 1.51
CA ILE A 215 27.86 7.30 0.09
C ILE A 215 29.30 7.36 -0.46
N GLN A 216 30.09 8.39 -0.13
CA GLN A 216 31.48 8.48 -0.56
C GLN A 216 32.31 7.31 -0.02
N ASN A 217 32.22 7.04 1.29
CA ASN A 217 32.91 5.91 1.91
C ASN A 217 32.52 4.56 1.27
N PHE A 218 31.22 4.33 1.07
CA PHE A 218 30.69 3.11 0.44
C PHE A 218 31.17 2.95 -1.03
N LEU A 219 31.26 4.05 -1.79
CA LEU A 219 31.80 4.04 -3.16
C LEU A 219 33.32 3.85 -3.19
N GLU A 220 34.04 4.25 -2.15
CA GLU A 220 35.49 4.06 -2.02
C GLU A 220 35.83 2.62 -1.61
N GLU A 221 35.10 2.06 -0.64
CA GLU A 221 35.17 0.65 -0.25
C GLU A 221 34.94 -0.27 -1.46
N ARG A 222 33.87 0.02 -2.24
CA ARG A 222 33.58 -0.65 -3.53
C ARG A 222 34.61 -0.48 -4.64
N LYS A 223 35.57 0.44 -4.51
CA LYS A 223 36.73 0.56 -5.43
C LYS A 223 37.89 -0.29 -4.93
N ARG A 224 38.19 -0.24 -3.63
CA ARG A 224 39.25 -1.03 -3.00
C ARG A 224 39.04 -2.53 -3.21
N GLU A 225 37.81 -3.02 -2.97
CA GLU A 225 37.42 -4.42 -3.25
C GLU A 225 37.81 -4.87 -4.67
N LYS A 226 37.64 -3.99 -5.68
CA LYS A 226 37.93 -4.27 -7.10
C LYS A 226 39.39 -4.08 -7.48
N GLU A 227 40.15 -3.33 -6.70
CA GLU A 227 41.60 -3.18 -6.88
C GLU A 227 42.30 -4.40 -6.29
N GLU A 228 41.90 -4.83 -5.09
CA GLU A 228 42.34 -6.10 -4.47
C GLU A 228 41.96 -7.34 -5.32
N GLU A 229 40.76 -7.36 -5.92
CA GLU A 229 40.34 -8.45 -6.83
C GLU A 229 41.26 -8.55 -8.05
N LYS A 230 41.61 -7.43 -8.67
CA LYS A 230 42.55 -7.38 -9.81
C LYS A 230 44.00 -7.66 -9.42
N GLU A 231 44.38 -7.37 -8.18
CA GLU A 231 45.71 -7.69 -7.67
C GLU A 231 45.84 -9.20 -7.50
N ARG A 232 44.86 -9.87 -6.89
CA ARG A 232 44.77 -11.34 -6.83
C ARG A 232 44.77 -11.99 -8.23
N GLU A 233 43.98 -11.48 -9.18
CA GLU A 233 43.97 -11.98 -10.57
C GLU A 233 45.35 -11.88 -11.25
N ARG A 234 46.18 -10.89 -10.90
CA ARG A 234 47.54 -10.75 -11.42
C ARG A 234 48.52 -11.70 -10.74
N GLU A 235 48.46 -11.83 -9.42
CA GLU A 235 49.30 -12.77 -8.67
C GLU A 235 49.06 -14.22 -9.14
N GLU A 236 47.79 -14.62 -9.33
CA GLU A 236 47.41 -15.91 -9.91
C GLU A 236 47.93 -16.08 -11.34
N ALA A 237 47.86 -15.03 -12.18
CA ALA A 237 48.39 -15.08 -13.55
C ALA A 237 49.92 -15.22 -13.59
N GLU A 238 50.65 -14.48 -12.75
CA GLU A 238 52.11 -14.56 -12.61
C GLU A 238 52.57 -15.90 -12.01
N GLU A 239 51.77 -16.53 -11.16
CA GLU A 239 52.02 -17.89 -10.66
C GLU A 239 51.83 -18.93 -11.78
N LEU A 240 50.73 -18.86 -12.53
CA LEU A 240 50.48 -19.73 -13.68
C LEU A 240 51.51 -19.56 -14.81
N GLU A 241 52.09 -18.37 -14.98
CA GLU A 241 53.17 -18.14 -15.94
C GLU A 241 54.48 -18.78 -15.46
N ARG A 242 54.84 -18.64 -14.18
CA ARG A 242 56.00 -19.34 -13.57
C ARG A 242 55.88 -20.85 -13.69
N GLU A 243 54.72 -21.45 -13.39
CA GLU A 243 54.50 -22.89 -13.58
C GLU A 243 54.70 -23.33 -15.04
N ARG A 244 54.26 -22.53 -16.02
CA ARG A 244 54.45 -22.81 -17.45
C ARG A 244 55.92 -22.78 -17.84
N GLU A 245 56.67 -21.79 -17.37
CA GLU A 245 58.11 -21.69 -17.63
C GLU A 245 58.87 -22.87 -17.01
N GLU A 246 58.57 -23.26 -15.76
CA GLU A 246 59.19 -24.44 -15.12
C GLU A 246 58.89 -25.72 -15.91
N MET A 247 57.64 -25.92 -16.34
CA MET A 247 57.23 -27.05 -17.17
C MET A 247 57.92 -27.07 -18.54
N GLU A 248 58.15 -25.90 -19.17
CA GLU A 248 58.89 -25.82 -20.42
C GLU A 248 60.39 -26.12 -20.23
N GLN A 249 61.01 -25.55 -19.19
CA GLN A 249 62.39 -25.88 -18.81
C GLN A 249 62.56 -27.38 -18.51
N GLU A 250 61.60 -28.01 -17.83
CA GLU A 250 61.65 -29.43 -17.51
C GLU A 250 61.51 -30.30 -18.78
N ARG A 251 60.67 -29.88 -19.74
CA ARG A 251 60.56 -30.51 -21.07
C ARG A 251 61.86 -30.38 -21.88
N GLU A 252 62.54 -29.24 -21.84
CA GLU A 252 63.85 -29.07 -22.47
C GLU A 252 64.94 -29.91 -21.78
N ARG A 253 64.98 -29.95 -20.45
CA ARG A 253 65.87 -30.85 -19.69
C ARG A 253 65.63 -32.32 -20.06
N LYS A 254 64.37 -32.74 -20.22
CA LYS A 254 64.00 -34.09 -20.69
C LYS A 254 64.45 -34.35 -22.14
N LYS A 255 64.28 -33.39 -23.07
CA LYS A 255 64.82 -33.49 -24.44
C LYS A 255 66.36 -33.61 -24.45
N TYR A 256 67.05 -32.84 -23.61
CA TYR A 256 68.52 -32.87 -23.51
C TYR A 256 69.02 -34.21 -22.95
N ARG A 257 68.40 -34.72 -21.86
CA ARG A 257 68.68 -36.07 -21.34
C ARG A 257 68.48 -37.14 -22.41
N LYS A 258 67.40 -37.05 -23.21
CA LYS A 258 67.13 -37.99 -24.31
C LYS A 258 68.16 -37.90 -25.45
N LYS A 259 68.67 -36.71 -25.78
CA LYS A 259 69.77 -36.52 -26.75
C LYS A 259 71.13 -37.02 -26.26
N ARG A 260 71.36 -37.05 -24.95
CA ARG A 260 72.59 -37.57 -24.33
C ARG A 260 72.56 -39.08 -24.00
N ALA A 261 71.43 -39.75 -24.19
CA ALA A 261 71.36 -41.20 -24.04
C ALA A 261 72.22 -41.86 -25.12
N ALA A 262 73.31 -42.53 -24.71
CA ALA A 262 74.14 -43.33 -25.60
C ALA A 262 73.33 -44.48 -26.23
N PRO A 263 73.68 -44.98 -27.42
CA PRO A 263 73.04 -46.15 -27.99
C PRO A 263 73.18 -47.34 -27.04
N PRO A 264 72.17 -48.24 -26.95
CA PRO A 264 72.24 -49.41 -26.08
C PRO A 264 73.46 -50.29 -26.41
N PRO A 265 74.18 -50.83 -25.41
CA PRO A 265 75.22 -51.82 -25.66
C PRO A 265 74.61 -53.10 -26.25
N GLU A 266 75.34 -53.76 -27.15
CA GLU A 266 74.94 -55.06 -27.70
C GLU A 266 74.79 -56.11 -26.58
N ILE A 267 73.67 -56.83 -26.64
CA ILE A 267 73.32 -57.88 -25.69
C ILE A 267 74.24 -59.08 -25.95
N ARG A 268 74.88 -59.58 -24.89
CA ARG A 268 75.41 -60.94 -24.83
C ARG A 268 74.66 -61.69 -23.75
N ASP A 269 74.10 -62.82 -24.12
CA ASP A 269 73.31 -63.67 -23.22
C ASP A 269 74.23 -64.53 -22.35
N ASP A 270 74.08 -64.43 -21.02
CA ASP A 270 74.50 -65.43 -20.04
C ASP A 270 73.64 -65.27 -18.76
N PRO A 271 73.09 -66.34 -18.14
CA PRO A 271 72.08 -66.20 -17.07
C PRO A 271 72.51 -66.75 -15.69
N VAL A 272 72.77 -65.88 -14.70
CA VAL A 272 72.89 -66.27 -13.26
C VAL A 272 72.36 -65.21 -12.29
N GLU A 273 71.23 -65.53 -11.65
CA GLU A 273 70.93 -65.53 -10.20
C GLU A 273 71.48 -64.48 -9.19
N CYS A 274 70.57 -63.97 -8.32
CA CYS A 274 70.75 -63.29 -7.02
C CYS A 274 71.52 -61.93 -7.00
N ILE A 275 71.14 -60.95 -6.17
CA ILE A 275 71.24 -60.92 -4.69
C ILE A 275 70.20 -59.95 -4.07
N LEU A 276 69.81 -60.21 -2.81
CA LEU A 276 68.94 -59.37 -1.96
C LEU A 276 69.73 -58.27 -1.22
N ASP A 277 69.00 -57.29 -0.65
CA ASP A 277 69.26 -56.49 0.57
C ASP A 277 68.81 -55.02 0.35
N ALA A 278 67.69 -54.52 0.89
CA ALA A 278 67.28 -54.35 2.30
C ALA A 278 67.89 -53.11 2.99
N VAL A 279 67.09 -52.03 3.10
CA VAL A 279 67.16 -51.01 4.17
C VAL A 279 65.74 -50.43 4.40
N ASP A 280 65.30 -50.33 5.66
CA ASP A 280 63.93 -49.98 6.07
C ASP A 280 63.74 -48.53 6.59
N GLU A 281 62.47 -48.09 6.66
CA GLU A 281 61.86 -47.11 7.60
C GLU A 281 62.31 -45.60 7.53
N PRO A 282 61.50 -44.62 8.01
CA PRO A 282 60.25 -44.76 8.76
C PRO A 282 59.02 -43.96 8.26
N LEU A 283 57.84 -44.44 8.69
CA LEU A 283 56.53 -43.74 8.59
C LEU A 283 56.41 -42.45 9.44
N SER A 284 55.70 -41.46 8.88
CA SER A 284 54.73 -40.61 9.61
C SER A 284 53.45 -40.54 8.76
N GLN A 285 52.27 -40.95 9.25
CA GLN A 285 51.34 -40.12 10.04
C GLN A 285 51.03 -38.77 9.35
N GLN A 286 49.81 -38.45 8.89
CA GLN A 286 48.49 -39.09 8.99
C GLN A 286 47.64 -38.74 7.76
N GLU A 287 46.87 -39.68 7.20
CA GLU A 287 45.63 -39.33 6.51
C GLU A 287 44.65 -40.51 6.48
N ALA A 288 43.49 -40.34 7.11
CA ALA A 288 42.46 -41.36 7.15
C ALA A 288 41.72 -41.39 5.81
N THR A 289 42.11 -42.29 4.92
CA THR A 289 41.47 -42.47 3.61
C THR A 289 40.03 -42.97 3.76
N VAL A 290 39.09 -42.02 3.81
CA VAL A 290 37.65 -42.29 3.71
C VAL A 290 37.40 -42.93 2.34
N LYS A 291 37.21 -44.25 2.32
CA LYS A 291 36.79 -44.97 1.11
C LYS A 291 35.52 -44.29 0.58
N PRO A 292 35.47 -43.87 -0.71
CA PRO A 292 34.31 -43.17 -1.23
C PRO A 292 33.05 -44.05 -1.09
N LYS A 293 31.99 -43.49 -0.48
CA LYS A 293 30.68 -44.15 -0.40
C LYS A 293 30.26 -44.52 -1.84
N ARG A 294 30.04 -45.80 -2.11
CA ARG A 294 29.55 -46.24 -3.44
C ARG A 294 28.12 -45.74 -3.60
N LEU A 295 27.93 -44.74 -4.46
CA LEU A 295 26.61 -44.23 -4.81
C LEU A 295 25.83 -45.28 -5.62
N ASN A 296 24.52 -45.32 -5.40
CA ASN A 296 23.63 -46.28 -6.05
C ASN A 296 23.18 -45.77 -7.43
N THR A 297 23.94 -46.10 -8.47
CA THR A 297 23.69 -45.70 -9.88
C THR A 297 22.75 -46.63 -10.64
N GLY A 298 22.00 -47.51 -9.95
CA GLY A 298 21.01 -48.40 -10.57
C GLY A 298 19.83 -47.65 -11.21
N MET A 299 18.97 -48.37 -11.95
CA MET A 299 17.72 -47.78 -12.45
C MET A 299 16.82 -47.34 -11.28
N TRP A 300 15.97 -46.34 -11.48
CA TRP A 300 15.01 -45.89 -10.47
C TRP A 300 13.84 -46.87 -10.39
N THR A 301 13.58 -47.40 -9.20
CA THR A 301 12.45 -48.30 -8.90
C THR A 301 11.25 -47.52 -8.36
N ASP A 302 10.06 -48.12 -8.38
CA ASP A 302 8.87 -47.49 -7.79
C ASP A 302 8.99 -47.29 -6.26
N ASP A 303 9.80 -48.12 -5.59
CA ASP A 303 10.18 -47.94 -4.19
C ASP A 303 11.08 -46.71 -3.97
N ASP A 304 12.09 -46.50 -4.83
CA ASP A 304 12.93 -45.28 -4.81
C ASP A 304 12.06 -44.00 -4.99
N LEU A 305 11.05 -44.07 -5.86
CA LEU A 305 10.11 -42.96 -6.11
C LEU A 305 9.18 -42.70 -4.92
N ASN A 306 8.71 -43.78 -4.27
CA ASN A 306 7.93 -43.70 -3.04
C ASN A 306 8.74 -43.08 -1.89
N ASP A 307 9.99 -43.49 -1.70
CA ASP A 307 10.85 -42.94 -0.66
C ASP A 307 11.27 -41.50 -0.95
N LEU A 308 11.53 -41.16 -2.22
CA LEU A 308 11.70 -39.76 -2.64
C LEU A 308 10.47 -38.90 -2.27
N ALA A 309 9.25 -39.38 -2.51
CA ALA A 309 8.03 -38.67 -2.15
C ALA A 309 7.88 -38.50 -0.62
N LYS A 310 8.19 -39.55 0.17
CA LYS A 310 8.22 -39.49 1.65
C LYS A 310 9.24 -38.46 2.14
N PHE A 311 10.46 -38.46 1.60
CA PHE A 311 11.50 -37.50 1.99
C PHE A 311 11.20 -36.06 1.53
N MET A 312 10.59 -35.87 0.36
CA MET A 312 10.13 -34.56 -0.09
C MET A 312 9.03 -33.96 0.81
N LYS A 313 8.21 -34.80 1.45
CA LYS A 313 7.23 -34.40 2.47
C LYS A 313 7.87 -34.17 3.85
N LYS A 314 8.90 -34.96 4.20
CA LYS A 314 9.68 -34.83 5.46
C LYS A 314 10.52 -33.54 5.51
N TYR A 315 11.07 -33.12 4.38
CA TYR A 315 11.87 -31.90 4.25
C TYR A 315 11.16 -30.91 3.31
N PRO A 316 10.36 -29.95 3.83
CA PRO A 316 9.65 -28.98 3.00
C PRO A 316 10.59 -27.95 2.34
N THR A 317 10.08 -27.24 1.34
CA THR A 317 10.80 -26.13 0.69
C THR A 317 11.04 -24.99 1.67
N GLY A 318 12.31 -24.77 2.04
CA GLY A 318 12.75 -23.77 3.01
C GLY A 318 13.88 -24.25 3.93
N THR A 319 14.10 -25.56 4.05
CA THR A 319 15.24 -26.13 4.77
C THR A 319 16.54 -25.98 3.97
N THR A 320 17.59 -25.45 4.59
CA THR A 320 18.96 -25.49 4.03
C THR A 320 19.43 -26.95 3.88
N GLU A 321 20.25 -27.22 2.86
CA GLU A 321 20.80 -28.57 2.57
C GLU A 321 19.72 -29.65 2.31
N ARG A 322 18.49 -29.24 1.95
CA ARG A 322 17.37 -30.15 1.66
C ARG A 322 17.77 -31.28 0.72
N TRP A 323 18.45 -30.96 -0.38
CA TRP A 323 18.80 -31.93 -1.41
C TRP A 323 19.93 -32.87 -1.00
N GLU A 324 20.88 -32.40 -0.18
CA GLU A 324 21.95 -33.22 0.39
C GLU A 324 21.38 -34.28 1.34
N LYS A 325 20.47 -33.87 2.24
CA LYS A 325 19.82 -34.78 3.20
C LYS A 325 18.92 -35.83 2.51
N ILE A 326 18.28 -35.49 1.39
CA ILE A 326 17.51 -36.44 0.58
C ILE A 326 18.44 -37.36 -0.22
N ALA A 327 19.52 -36.82 -0.80
CA ALA A 327 20.50 -37.57 -1.58
C ALA A 327 21.28 -38.59 -0.73
N GLU A 328 21.68 -38.21 0.49
CA GLU A 328 22.30 -39.14 1.45
C GLU A 328 21.31 -40.23 1.90
N ALA A 329 20.06 -39.88 2.19
CA ALA A 329 19.04 -40.86 2.57
C ALA A 329 18.73 -41.89 1.47
N LEU A 330 18.82 -41.49 0.20
CA LEU A 330 18.65 -42.38 -0.96
C LEU A 330 19.98 -43.02 -1.45
N ASN A 331 21.13 -42.66 -0.86
CA ASN A 331 22.48 -43.01 -1.34
C ASN A 331 22.70 -42.74 -2.84
N ARG A 332 22.15 -41.63 -3.37
CA ARG A 332 22.26 -41.22 -4.79
C ARG A 332 22.89 -39.85 -4.96
N SER A 333 23.24 -39.48 -6.20
CA SER A 333 23.81 -38.16 -6.48
C SER A 333 22.76 -37.04 -6.36
N ILE A 334 23.20 -35.85 -5.90
CA ILE A 334 22.32 -34.67 -5.73
C ILE A 334 21.68 -34.25 -7.07
N GLY A 335 22.42 -34.38 -8.17
CA GLY A 335 21.94 -34.09 -9.53
C GLY A 335 20.81 -35.03 -9.99
N GLU A 336 20.91 -36.33 -9.73
CA GLU A 336 19.85 -37.29 -10.05
C GLU A 336 18.59 -37.02 -9.22
N VAL A 337 18.74 -36.85 -7.91
CA VAL A 337 17.61 -36.65 -6.97
C VAL A 337 16.85 -35.37 -7.29
N THR A 338 17.54 -34.28 -7.61
CA THR A 338 16.89 -33.01 -8.02
C THR A 338 16.16 -33.14 -9.37
N HIS A 339 16.75 -33.84 -10.34
CA HIS A 339 16.13 -34.10 -11.64
C HIS A 339 14.86 -34.96 -11.50
N PHE A 340 14.93 -36.09 -10.78
CA PHE A 340 13.79 -36.96 -10.56
C PHE A 340 12.70 -36.33 -9.70
N ALA A 341 13.05 -35.53 -8.68
CA ALA A 341 12.05 -34.77 -7.90
C ALA A 341 11.28 -33.76 -8.77
N LYS A 342 11.95 -33.12 -9.74
CA LYS A 342 11.30 -32.25 -10.74
C LYS A 342 10.39 -33.05 -11.67
N LYS A 343 10.83 -34.24 -12.10
CA LYS A 343 10.04 -35.17 -12.94
C LYS A 343 8.78 -35.67 -12.22
N VAL A 344 8.90 -36.15 -10.98
CA VAL A 344 7.78 -36.62 -10.14
C VAL A 344 6.77 -35.50 -9.87
N LYS A 345 7.25 -34.27 -9.55
CA LYS A 345 6.36 -33.11 -9.36
C LYS A 345 5.59 -32.74 -10.63
N ASN A 346 6.20 -32.90 -11.81
CA ASN A 346 5.57 -32.59 -13.08
C ASN A 346 4.65 -33.71 -13.61
N GLN A 347 4.89 -34.96 -13.22
CA GLN A 347 4.14 -36.14 -13.72
C GLN A 347 3.08 -36.68 -12.74
N GLY A 348 2.96 -36.13 -11.53
CA GLY A 348 1.79 -36.37 -10.66
C GLY A 348 1.66 -37.81 -10.14
N PHE A 349 2.75 -38.38 -9.62
CA PHE A 349 2.79 -39.75 -9.11
C PHE A 349 1.81 -39.98 -7.94
N LYS A 350 0.87 -40.91 -8.11
CA LYS A 350 0.07 -41.56 -7.05
C LYS A 350 0.53 -43.01 -6.93
N PRO A 351 0.92 -43.52 -5.74
CA PRO A 351 1.32 -44.91 -5.58
C PRO A 351 0.13 -45.88 -5.63
N PRO A 352 0.31 -47.14 -6.07
CA PRO A 352 -0.74 -48.16 -6.09
C PRO A 352 -0.98 -48.80 -4.72
N SER A 353 -2.24 -49.16 -4.45
CA SER A 353 -2.73 -50.04 -3.38
C SER A 353 -2.42 -49.66 -1.92
N GLU A 354 -3.20 -48.74 -1.37
CA GLU A 354 -4.07 -49.09 -0.23
C GLU A 354 -5.51 -48.88 -0.70
N ASN A 355 -6.22 -49.95 -1.06
CA ASN A 355 -7.64 -49.86 -1.41
C ASN A 355 -8.42 -50.98 -0.72
N GLU A 356 -8.71 -50.78 0.57
CA GLU A 356 -9.94 -51.32 1.18
C GLU A 356 -10.41 -50.47 2.39
N SER A 357 -10.64 -49.18 2.16
CA SER A 357 -11.83 -48.50 2.70
C SER A 357 -12.09 -47.14 2.04
N GLN A 358 -13.25 -47.02 1.37
CA GLN A 358 -13.95 -45.78 1.00
C GLN A 358 -13.47 -45.01 -0.25
N GLU A 359 -13.55 -45.66 -1.41
CA GLU A 359 -14.08 -45.05 -2.65
C GLU A 359 -15.58 -45.38 -2.73
N GLU A 360 -16.52 -44.56 -3.24
CA GLU A 360 -16.50 -43.20 -3.78
C GLU A 360 -17.95 -42.66 -3.77
N HIS A 361 -18.17 -41.33 -3.68
CA HIS A 361 -18.62 -40.49 -4.82
C HIS A 361 -19.13 -39.10 -4.39
N MET A 362 -18.91 -38.11 -5.26
CA MET A 362 -19.59 -36.80 -5.22
C MET A 362 -21.03 -36.91 -5.76
N SER A 363 -21.91 -35.97 -5.35
CA SER A 363 -23.05 -35.37 -6.11
C SER A 363 -23.86 -36.24 -7.10
N GLU A 364 -25.18 -36.40 -7.03
CA GLU A 364 -26.31 -35.81 -6.24
C GLU A 364 -27.58 -36.69 -6.54
N GLU A 365 -28.80 -36.58 -5.97
CA GLU A 365 -29.46 -35.60 -5.09
C GLU A 365 -30.41 -36.30 -4.06
N GLU A 366 -31.74 -36.21 -4.25
CA GLU A 366 -32.93 -36.79 -3.61
C GLU A 366 -32.96 -37.22 -2.12
N LYS A 367 -33.61 -36.35 -1.34
CA LYS A 367 -34.83 -36.58 -0.51
C LYS A 367 -35.08 -37.93 0.21
N ALA A 368 -35.35 -37.75 1.51
CA ALA A 368 -36.49 -38.26 2.31
C ALA A 368 -36.34 -39.51 3.22
N GLU A 369 -36.50 -39.21 4.52
CA GLU A 369 -37.12 -40.00 5.60
C GLU A 369 -36.72 -41.48 5.84
N LYS A 370 -36.13 -41.71 7.04
CA LYS A 370 -36.87 -42.37 8.16
C LYS A 370 -36.15 -42.32 9.52
N LYS A 371 -36.63 -41.42 10.38
CA LYS A 371 -37.09 -41.68 11.76
C LYS A 371 -36.29 -42.68 12.64
N LYS A 372 -35.56 -42.14 13.65
CA LYS A 372 -35.83 -42.39 15.09
C LYS A 372 -34.84 -41.65 16.00
N GLU A 373 -35.30 -40.58 16.64
CA GLU A 373 -34.74 -40.11 17.92
C GLU A 373 -35.62 -40.62 19.08
N LYS A 374 -35.08 -40.68 20.30
CA LYS A 374 -35.62 -41.51 21.40
C LYS A 374 -36.17 -40.65 22.54
N THR A 375 -37.50 -40.67 22.72
CA THR A 375 -38.26 -40.34 23.97
C THR A 375 -38.01 -38.97 24.64
N ARG A 376 -39.01 -38.12 24.94
CA ARG A 376 -40.15 -38.40 25.86
C ARG A 376 -41.16 -37.23 25.93
N GLY A 377 -42.41 -37.47 25.53
CA GLY A 377 -43.65 -36.73 25.93
C GLY A 377 -43.82 -35.25 25.50
N GLY A 378 -45.02 -34.74 25.17
CA GLY A 378 -46.32 -35.39 24.97
C GLY A 378 -47.50 -34.39 24.88
N LYS A 379 -48.64 -34.87 24.33
CA LYS A 379 -49.99 -34.25 24.19
C LYS A 379 -50.34 -33.50 22.88
N ASN A 380 -51.56 -33.81 22.42
CA ASN A 380 -52.31 -33.41 21.21
C ASN A 380 -53.06 -32.06 21.42
N LEU A 381 -53.64 -31.35 20.44
CA LEU A 381 -54.83 -31.76 19.65
C LEU A 381 -55.32 -30.64 18.68
N LYS A 382 -55.61 -30.97 17.38
CA LYS A 382 -56.63 -30.46 16.38
C LYS A 382 -57.03 -28.95 16.30
N SER A 383 -57.55 -28.37 15.18
CA SER A 383 -58.33 -28.90 14.02
C SER A 383 -58.56 -27.88 12.86
N ILE A 384 -58.79 -28.39 11.62
CA ILE A 384 -59.78 -27.95 10.56
C ILE A 384 -59.56 -26.57 9.85
N ALA A 385 -59.79 -26.35 8.53
CA ALA A 385 -59.88 -27.20 7.31
C ALA A 385 -59.91 -26.33 5.99
N GLU A 386 -59.47 -26.91 4.85
CA GLU A 386 -59.99 -26.88 3.43
C GLU A 386 -60.54 -25.59 2.71
N PRO A 387 -60.60 -25.54 1.35
CA PRO A 387 -59.73 -26.17 0.30
C PRO A 387 -59.50 -25.35 -1.03
N GLU A 388 -58.89 -26.01 -2.05
CA GLU A 388 -58.93 -25.79 -3.53
C GLU A 388 -58.26 -24.51 -4.14
N ASN A 389 -57.33 -24.59 -5.10
CA ASN A 389 -57.31 -25.38 -6.36
C ASN A 389 -55.87 -25.61 -6.90
N GLU A 390 -55.61 -26.75 -7.56
CA GLU A 390 -54.31 -27.05 -8.22
C GLU A 390 -54.50 -27.38 -9.71
N GLU A 391 -53.56 -26.95 -10.56
CA GLU A 391 -53.41 -27.46 -11.93
C GLU A 391 -51.93 -27.81 -12.22
N LYS A 392 -51.72 -28.80 -13.11
CA LYS A 392 -50.45 -29.49 -13.39
C LYS A 392 -49.48 -28.59 -14.17
N GLY A 393 -48.16 -28.76 -14.15
CA GLY A 393 -47.27 -29.72 -13.48
C GLY A 393 -45.83 -29.47 -13.98
N GLU A 394 -44.82 -29.61 -13.10
CA GLU A 394 -43.49 -29.00 -13.30
C GLU A 394 -42.37 -30.05 -13.36
N VAL A 395 -41.46 -29.92 -14.35
CA VAL A 395 -40.21 -30.71 -14.44
C VAL A 395 -39.03 -29.79 -14.12
N GLN A 396 -38.22 -30.18 -13.14
CA GLN A 396 -37.19 -29.32 -12.54
C GLN A 396 -35.81 -29.51 -13.20
N ILE A 397 -35.02 -28.44 -13.23
CA ILE A 397 -33.60 -28.42 -13.61
C ILE A 397 -32.83 -27.69 -12.49
N PRO A 398 -31.69 -28.21 -11.99
CA PRO A 398 -31.02 -27.64 -10.84
C PRO A 398 -30.31 -26.31 -11.17
N GLY A 399 -30.46 -25.33 -10.27
CA GLY A 399 -29.48 -24.23 -10.14
C GLY A 399 -29.90 -22.80 -10.49
N SER A 400 -31.15 -22.48 -10.86
CA SER A 400 -31.59 -21.06 -10.98
C SER A 400 -33.10 -20.80 -11.16
N THR A 401 -33.93 -20.89 -10.10
CA THR A 401 -35.29 -20.24 -10.09
C THR A 401 -35.82 -19.81 -8.71
N GLY A 402 -35.08 -19.99 -7.60
CA GLY A 402 -35.57 -19.71 -6.23
C GLY A 402 -35.64 -18.24 -5.79
N TRP A 403 -35.64 -17.27 -6.71
CA TRP A 403 -35.63 -15.82 -6.42
C TRP A 403 -36.72 -15.09 -7.20
N SER A 404 -37.70 -14.54 -6.48
CA SER A 404 -38.71 -13.64 -7.07
C SER A 404 -38.07 -12.31 -7.50
N GLN A 405 -38.59 -11.69 -8.57
CA GLN A 405 -38.20 -10.33 -8.98
C GLN A 405 -38.41 -9.29 -7.87
N LYS A 406 -39.34 -9.53 -6.93
CA LYS A 406 -39.53 -8.70 -5.73
C LYS A 406 -38.37 -8.85 -4.73
N GLN A 407 -37.90 -10.09 -4.50
CA GLN A 407 -36.75 -10.40 -3.63
C GLN A 407 -35.44 -9.84 -4.23
N GLN A 408 -35.27 -9.96 -5.54
CA GLN A 408 -34.12 -9.40 -6.27
C GLN A 408 -34.05 -7.87 -6.13
N LYS A 409 -35.17 -7.15 -6.32
CA LYS A 409 -35.25 -5.69 -6.10
C LYS A 409 -34.97 -5.28 -4.65
N SER A 410 -35.46 -6.03 -3.65
CA SER A 410 -35.12 -5.76 -2.24
C SER A 410 -33.64 -5.98 -1.94
N LEU A 411 -33.01 -7.01 -2.54
CA LEU A 411 -31.57 -7.27 -2.39
C LEU A 411 -30.74 -6.12 -2.97
N GLU A 412 -31.06 -5.66 -4.18
CA GLU A 412 -30.39 -4.53 -4.84
C GLU A 412 -30.53 -3.23 -4.04
N THR A 413 -31.73 -2.95 -3.52
CA THR A 413 -32.00 -1.77 -2.66
C THR A 413 -31.25 -1.86 -1.33
N ALA A 414 -31.17 -3.05 -0.71
CA ALA A 414 -30.39 -3.25 0.51
C ALA A 414 -28.87 -3.12 0.26
N LEU A 415 -28.38 -3.51 -0.92
CA LEU A 415 -26.97 -3.41 -1.30
C LEU A 415 -26.51 -1.97 -1.58
N SER A 416 -27.41 -1.10 -2.06
CA SER A 416 -27.12 0.33 -2.24
C SER A 416 -27.16 1.11 -0.93
N ILE A 417 -28.08 0.75 -0.01
CA ILE A 417 -28.17 1.35 1.34
C ILE A 417 -26.97 0.91 2.21
N TYR A 418 -26.62 -0.37 2.22
CA TYR A 418 -25.53 -0.90 3.04
C TYR A 418 -24.27 -1.11 2.19
N THR A 419 -23.40 -0.11 2.17
CA THR A 419 -22.11 -0.15 1.46
C THR A 419 -21.08 -1.09 2.16
N LYS A 420 -19.95 -1.35 1.50
CA LYS A 420 -18.90 -2.26 2.03
C LYS A 420 -18.13 -1.57 3.17
N GLY A 421 -18.18 -2.11 4.39
CA GLY A 421 -17.41 -1.57 5.53
C GLY A 421 -17.82 -2.04 6.93
N SER A 422 -19.02 -2.58 7.11
CA SER A 422 -19.50 -3.11 8.41
C SER A 422 -19.57 -4.64 8.42
N SER A 423 -19.18 -5.28 9.52
CA SER A 423 -19.30 -6.75 9.71
C SER A 423 -20.74 -7.24 9.72
N GLU A 424 -21.67 -6.44 10.25
CA GLU A 424 -23.11 -6.73 10.31
C GLU A 424 -23.85 -6.52 8.98
N ARG A 425 -23.16 -6.02 7.94
CA ARG A 425 -23.75 -5.66 6.63
C ARG A 425 -24.70 -6.73 6.10
N TRP A 426 -24.26 -7.99 6.11
CA TRP A 426 -25.02 -9.11 5.54
C TRP A 426 -26.23 -9.53 6.39
N GLU A 427 -26.22 -9.29 7.70
CA GLU A 427 -27.39 -9.52 8.57
C GLU A 427 -28.46 -8.46 8.34
N ARG A 428 -28.05 -7.20 8.15
CA ARG A 428 -28.96 -6.09 7.80
C ARG A 428 -29.56 -6.27 6.40
N ILE A 429 -28.77 -6.77 5.44
CA ILE A 429 -29.28 -7.15 4.10
C ILE A 429 -30.27 -8.32 4.18
N ALA A 430 -29.94 -9.39 4.92
CA ALA A 430 -30.84 -10.54 5.07
C ALA A 430 -32.19 -10.13 5.70
N LYS A 431 -32.17 -9.25 6.70
CA LYS A 431 -33.40 -8.71 7.32
C LYS A 431 -34.26 -7.87 6.37
N ALA A 432 -33.69 -7.35 5.28
CA ALA A 432 -34.40 -6.56 4.27
C ALA A 432 -34.95 -7.38 3.09
N VAL A 433 -34.55 -8.65 2.93
CA VAL A 433 -35.02 -9.54 1.88
C VAL A 433 -35.97 -10.58 2.48
N PRO A 434 -37.26 -10.63 2.07
CA PRO A 434 -38.21 -11.58 2.65
C PRO A 434 -37.84 -13.02 2.29
N ASP A 435 -37.92 -13.90 3.28
CA ASP A 435 -37.76 -15.35 3.19
C ASP A 435 -36.41 -15.82 2.59
N LYS A 436 -35.33 -15.05 2.83
CA LYS A 436 -33.97 -15.41 2.44
C LYS A 436 -32.94 -15.22 3.56
N THR A 437 -32.05 -16.19 3.64
CA THR A 437 -30.96 -16.23 4.63
C THR A 437 -29.78 -15.34 4.22
N LYS A 438 -28.89 -15.07 5.19
CA LYS A 438 -27.61 -14.38 4.99
C LYS A 438 -26.76 -15.04 3.90
N GLU A 439 -26.75 -16.37 3.88
CA GLU A 439 -25.93 -17.19 2.98
C GLU A 439 -26.49 -17.19 1.54
N GLU A 440 -27.80 -17.35 1.38
CA GLU A 440 -28.46 -17.22 0.06
C GLU A 440 -28.25 -15.82 -0.54
N CYS A 441 -28.33 -14.76 0.27
CA CYS A 441 -28.05 -13.39 -0.18
C CYS A 441 -26.60 -13.24 -0.67
N MET A 442 -25.63 -13.79 0.06
CA MET A 442 -24.21 -13.75 -0.33
C MET A 442 -23.95 -14.56 -1.62
N LEU A 443 -24.51 -15.76 -1.73
CA LEU A 443 -24.41 -16.61 -2.92
C LEU A 443 -25.02 -15.95 -4.16
N ARG A 444 -26.21 -15.31 -4.01
CA ARG A 444 -26.86 -14.58 -5.10
C ARG A 444 -26.03 -13.39 -5.57
N VAL A 445 -25.42 -12.62 -4.66
CA VAL A 445 -24.54 -11.51 -5.02
C VAL A 445 -23.25 -12.00 -5.69
N LYS A 446 -22.68 -13.11 -5.23
CA LYS A 446 -21.51 -13.73 -5.89
C LYS A 446 -21.85 -14.10 -7.35
N TYR A 447 -22.94 -14.84 -7.55
CA TYR A 447 -23.44 -15.23 -8.87
C TYR A 447 -23.66 -14.03 -9.81
N LEU A 448 -24.33 -12.97 -9.33
CA LEU A 448 -24.52 -11.74 -10.11
C LEU A 448 -23.20 -11.05 -10.45
N SER A 449 -22.22 -11.04 -9.52
CA SER A 449 -20.90 -10.47 -9.78
C SER A 449 -20.11 -11.25 -10.83
N ASP A 450 -20.28 -12.58 -10.88
CA ASP A 450 -19.60 -13.45 -11.84
C ASP A 450 -20.26 -13.36 -13.23
N LEU A 451 -21.59 -13.17 -13.31
CA LEU A 451 -22.27 -12.82 -14.56
C LEU A 451 -21.80 -11.47 -15.13
N VAL A 452 -21.65 -10.44 -14.28
CA VAL A 452 -21.16 -9.11 -14.72
C VAL A 452 -19.72 -9.19 -15.22
N LYS A 453 -18.84 -9.95 -14.54
CA LYS A 453 -17.47 -10.20 -15.03
C LYS A 453 -17.48 -10.89 -16.39
N LYS A 454 -18.25 -11.96 -16.53
CA LYS A 454 -18.35 -12.72 -17.79
C LYS A 454 -18.85 -11.86 -18.94
N LYS A 455 -19.85 -11.00 -18.70
CA LYS A 455 -20.35 -10.03 -19.68
C LYS A 455 -19.26 -9.02 -20.08
N LYS A 456 -18.54 -8.46 -19.10
CA LYS A 456 -17.45 -7.52 -19.36
C LYS A 456 -16.30 -8.17 -20.16
N GLN A 457 -15.95 -9.41 -19.86
CA GLN A 457 -14.98 -10.19 -20.64
C GLN A 457 -15.45 -10.38 -22.09
N SER A 458 -16.69 -10.79 -22.33
CA SER A 458 -17.22 -10.89 -23.69
C SER A 458 -17.30 -9.55 -24.44
N GLU A 459 -17.55 -8.44 -23.74
CA GLU A 459 -17.52 -7.09 -24.33
C GLU A 459 -16.09 -6.62 -24.65
N GLU A 460 -15.10 -7.04 -23.86
CA GLU A 460 -13.67 -6.78 -24.11
C GLU A 460 -13.13 -7.65 -25.27
N GLU A 461 -13.54 -8.91 -25.34
CA GLU A 461 -13.24 -9.84 -26.43
C GLU A 461 -13.88 -9.40 -27.76
N MET A 462 -15.14 -8.93 -27.76
CA MET A 462 -15.76 -8.38 -28.97
C MET A 462 -15.01 -7.15 -29.50
N LYS A 463 -14.62 -6.22 -28.62
CA LYS A 463 -13.87 -5.02 -29.01
C LYS A 463 -12.47 -5.34 -29.54
N SER A 464 -11.78 -6.33 -28.98
CA SER A 464 -10.47 -6.74 -29.50
C SER A 464 -10.60 -7.40 -30.87
N ASN A 465 -11.69 -8.14 -31.12
CA ASN A 465 -11.96 -8.73 -32.43
C ASN A 465 -12.32 -7.69 -33.51
N GLU A 466 -13.14 -6.67 -33.17
CA GLU A 466 -13.45 -5.56 -34.08
C GLU A 466 -12.18 -4.80 -34.50
N GLN A 467 -11.25 -4.55 -33.57
CA GLN A 467 -9.98 -3.89 -33.89
C GLN A 467 -9.06 -4.71 -34.80
N ILE A 468 -9.18 -6.05 -34.81
CA ILE A 468 -8.39 -6.92 -35.71
C ILE A 468 -8.97 -6.93 -37.13
N THR A 469 -10.27 -6.65 -37.30
CA THR A 469 -10.92 -6.65 -38.62
C THR A 469 -10.71 -5.37 -39.44
N GLU A 470 -10.17 -4.28 -38.88
CA GLU A 470 -9.96 -3.01 -39.59
C GLU A 470 -8.55 -2.82 -40.19
N GLU A 471 -7.57 -3.72 -39.95
CA GLU A 471 -6.24 -3.67 -40.60
C GLU A 471 -6.05 -4.81 -41.63
N PRO A 472 -6.37 -4.56 -42.92
CA PRO A 472 -5.45 -4.99 -43.97
C PRO A 472 -5.44 -4.07 -45.21
N SER A 473 -4.65 -2.99 -45.21
CA SER A 473 -4.41 -2.21 -46.45
C SER A 473 -3.09 -1.43 -46.51
N LYS A 474 -1.99 -1.94 -45.93
CA LYS A 474 -0.71 -1.19 -45.89
C LYS A 474 0.58 -2.02 -45.97
N ILE A 475 0.62 -3.06 -46.81
CA ILE A 475 1.84 -3.80 -47.15
C ILE A 475 1.93 -4.02 -48.66
N GLU A 476 1.88 -2.94 -49.44
CA GLU A 476 2.21 -3.00 -50.87
C GLU A 476 2.68 -1.62 -51.40
N ASP A 477 3.88 -1.20 -50.96
CA ASP A 477 4.67 -0.13 -51.60
C ASP A 477 6.10 -0.06 -51.01
N ARG A 478 6.90 -1.09 -51.27
CA ARG A 478 8.38 -1.09 -51.12
C ARG A 478 9.02 -2.38 -51.69
N ARG A 479 9.14 -2.45 -53.01
CA ARG A 479 10.12 -3.26 -53.74
C ARG A 479 10.62 -2.50 -54.96
#